data_AF-A0A2G6JIF5-F1
#
_entry.id   AF-A0A2G6JIF5-F1
#
_cell.length_a   1.000
_cell.length_b   1.000
_cell.length_c   1.000
_cell.angle_alpha   90.00
_cell.angle_beta   90.00
_cell.angle_gamma   90.00
#
_symmetry.space_group_name_H-M   'P 1'
#
loop_
_entity.id
_entity.type
_entity.pdbx_description
1 polymer ?
#
loop_
_entity_poly.entity_id
_entity_poly.type
_entity_poly.pdbx_seq_one_letter_code
_entity_poly.pdbx_strand_id
1 'polypeptide(L)'
;MRTGAKLLLLAFGWIEEWPVADRKGRDSGLPSQETLHMMSPRLVATLFCASALCASPFAQKAPSKKERQESAEKKRQAILEKKRKEIRERIRDARSRMRRGEYVESHVRVRVKLRNGERLEGVVKNGRFVERPAGLEFIRSEMKVKGAGLRIFYYNGTVGYIFIPYRSIETYRVLKLLTDLEVKSIHDSMKEKEAEARRYAEKRREEIKKRADAHKLKTAKKSALTAEQKAAAERAKIEAEQKRLLALVDEFPPSKGWNAEKIAELKRRAIIINVYPNKKERRFMDVFDDWKKGLALKELVKQEGKKAGKPEPGIDPADDPSARVEDDPYGDPASKGFDPVKPKEEPGKKSGSEKKPGSSPGFTR
;
A
#
# COMPACT_ATOMS: atom_id res chain seq x y z
N MET A 1 -42.72 -44.83 -11.15
CA MET A 1 -43.42 -44.90 -9.84
C MET A 1 -42.56 -44.20 -8.80
N ARG A 2 -43.16 -43.22 -8.08
CA ARG A 2 -42.75 -42.58 -6.81
C ARG A 2 -41.39 -41.84 -6.80
N THR A 3 -41.36 -40.53 -7.09
CA THR A 3 -41.49 -39.37 -6.16
C THR A 3 -40.44 -39.31 -5.04
N GLY A 4 -39.64 -38.24 -5.03
CA GLY A 4 -38.72 -37.93 -3.93
C GLY A 4 -37.97 -36.61 -4.12
N ALA A 5 -38.70 -35.50 -4.14
CA ALA A 5 -38.14 -34.15 -4.09
C ALA A 5 -37.49 -33.88 -2.72
N LYS A 6 -36.27 -33.31 -2.71
CA LYS A 6 -35.69 -32.65 -1.53
C LYS A 6 -35.28 -31.23 -1.92
N LEU A 7 -36.22 -30.32 -1.68
CA LEU A 7 -35.94 -28.89 -1.48
C LEU A 7 -35.14 -28.74 -0.19
N LEU A 8 -33.98 -28.09 -0.24
CA LEU A 8 -33.27 -27.58 0.93
C LEU A 8 -33.20 -26.05 0.78
N LEU A 9 -34.20 -25.40 1.35
CA LEU A 9 -34.23 -23.97 1.66
C LEU A 9 -33.34 -23.76 2.90
N LEU A 10 -32.21 -23.09 2.73
CA LEU A 10 -31.48 -22.46 3.84
C LEU A 10 -31.56 -20.96 3.65
N ALA A 11 -32.49 -20.36 4.38
CA ALA A 11 -32.59 -18.94 4.64
C ALA A 11 -32.15 -18.70 6.09
N PHE A 12 -30.98 -18.11 6.26
CA PHE A 12 -30.50 -17.41 7.47
C PHE A 12 -29.63 -16.27 6.89
N GLY A 13 -29.98 -14.99 7.01
CA GLY A 13 -30.39 -14.30 8.22
C GLY A 13 -29.14 -13.70 8.88
N TRP A 14 -28.44 -12.80 8.19
CA TRP A 14 -27.28 -12.07 8.71
C TRP A 14 -27.59 -10.57 8.69
N ILE A 15 -28.05 -10.06 9.83
CA ILE A 15 -28.19 -8.65 10.16
C ILE A 15 -26.99 -8.36 11.06
N GLU A 16 -25.96 -7.72 10.52
CA GLU A 16 -24.87 -7.19 11.34
C GLU A 16 -25.27 -5.80 11.88
N GLU A 17 -25.37 -5.75 13.20
CA GLU A 17 -25.49 -4.56 14.01
C GLU A 17 -24.30 -3.63 13.80
N TRP A 18 -24.58 -2.36 13.51
CA TRP A 18 -23.59 -1.30 13.51
C TRP A 18 -23.42 -0.76 14.93
N PRO A 19 -22.20 -0.62 15.46
CA PRO A 19 -21.99 0.01 16.76
C PRO A 19 -22.27 1.52 16.66
N VAL A 20 -23.22 1.98 17.48
CA VAL A 20 -23.49 3.38 17.77
C VAL A 20 -22.28 3.95 18.53
N ALA A 21 -21.44 4.71 17.83
CA ALA A 21 -20.37 5.46 18.45
C ALA A 21 -20.88 6.80 18.99
N ASP A 22 -20.71 6.93 20.31
CA ASP A 22 -21.02 8.04 21.20
C ASP A 22 -20.41 9.38 20.72
N ARG A 23 -21.25 10.39 20.41
CA ARG A 23 -20.81 11.77 20.14
C ARG A 23 -20.88 12.59 21.43
N LYS A 24 -19.78 12.63 22.17
CA LYS A 24 -19.51 13.63 23.22
C LYS A 24 -18.42 14.59 22.76
N GLY A 25 -18.57 15.87 23.10
CA GLY A 25 -17.50 16.87 23.05
C GLY A 25 -17.61 17.86 21.90
N ARG A 26 -18.41 18.90 22.11
CA ARG A 26 -18.61 20.04 21.21
C ARG A 26 -17.83 21.21 21.82
N ASP A 27 -16.56 21.38 21.47
CA ASP A 27 -15.77 22.55 21.85
C ASP A 27 -16.05 23.70 20.87
N SER A 28 -16.85 24.66 21.33
CA SER A 28 -17.12 25.93 20.68
C SER A 28 -16.03 26.93 21.02
N GLY A 29 -14.97 26.98 20.20
CA GLY A 29 -14.02 28.09 20.16
C GLY A 29 -14.64 29.31 19.47
N LEU A 30 -15.09 30.27 20.27
CA LEU A 30 -15.47 31.62 19.83
C LEU A 30 -14.22 32.40 19.39
N PRO A 31 -14.21 33.09 18.24
CA PRO A 31 -13.20 34.10 17.98
C PRO A 31 -13.55 35.42 18.69
N SER A 32 -12.56 35.93 19.44
CA SER A 32 -12.55 37.24 20.08
C SER A 32 -12.99 38.37 19.14
N GLN A 33 -13.88 39.22 19.65
CA GLN A 33 -14.04 40.58 19.15
C GLN A 33 -12.83 41.40 19.59
N GLU A 34 -12.09 41.94 18.63
CA GLU A 34 -11.12 42.99 18.87
C GLU A 34 -11.53 44.27 18.13
N THR A 35 -11.70 45.31 18.95
CA THR A 35 -11.36 46.72 18.73
C THR A 35 -12.05 47.52 17.60
N LEU A 36 -13.22 48.05 17.99
CA LEU A 36 -13.74 49.35 17.53
C LEU A 36 -12.78 50.47 17.94
N HIS A 37 -12.09 51.08 16.97
CA HIS A 37 -11.43 52.37 17.17
C HIS A 37 -12.44 53.52 17.05
N MET A 38 -12.46 54.32 18.12
CA MET A 38 -13.11 55.60 18.24
C MET A 38 -12.64 56.58 17.15
N MET A 39 -13.55 57.31 16.53
CA MET A 39 -13.28 58.68 16.08
C MET A 39 -14.45 59.59 16.41
N SER A 40 -14.08 60.71 17.04
CA SER A 40 -14.91 61.73 17.65
C SER A 40 -15.57 62.69 16.65
N PRO A 41 -16.54 63.51 17.12
CA PRO A 41 -17.41 64.34 16.31
C PRO A 41 -16.83 65.75 16.08
N ARG A 42 -17.15 66.38 14.94
CA ARG A 42 -17.13 67.84 14.82
C ARG A 42 -18.34 68.36 14.02
N LEU A 43 -19.09 69.19 14.74
CA LEU A 43 -20.04 70.23 14.33
C LEU A 43 -19.72 70.89 12.97
N VAL A 44 -20.77 71.19 12.17
CA VAL A 44 -21.14 72.57 11.81
C VAL A 44 -22.64 72.60 11.48
N ALA A 45 -23.38 73.43 12.20
CA ALA A 45 -24.74 73.84 11.90
C ALA A 45 -24.75 74.92 10.81
N THR A 46 -25.67 74.84 9.86
CA THR A 46 -26.16 76.04 9.15
C THR A 46 -27.66 75.92 8.93
N LEU A 47 -28.37 76.84 9.59
CA LEU A 47 -29.77 77.16 9.41
C LEU A 47 -30.00 77.67 7.98
N PHE A 48 -31.02 77.14 7.30
CA PHE A 48 -31.81 77.94 6.36
C PHE A 48 -33.28 77.56 6.49
N CYS A 49 -34.02 78.53 7.04
CA CYS A 49 -35.47 78.56 7.14
C CYS A 49 -36.01 79.21 5.86
N ALA A 50 -36.94 78.57 5.15
CA ALA A 50 -37.86 79.27 4.25
C ALA A 50 -39.06 78.39 3.86
N SER A 51 -40.21 78.80 4.38
CA SER A 51 -41.48 78.93 3.63
C SER A 51 -42.29 77.67 3.32
N ALA A 52 -43.35 77.54 4.10
CA ALA A 52 -44.47 76.61 3.98
C ALA A 52 -45.23 76.70 2.65
N LEU A 53 -45.50 75.53 2.06
CA LEU A 53 -46.80 75.22 1.46
C LEU A 53 -47.28 73.90 2.07
N CYS A 54 -48.33 73.98 2.88
CA CYS A 54 -48.96 72.88 3.57
C CYS A 54 -49.67 71.95 2.59
N ALA A 55 -49.06 70.80 2.29
CA ALA A 55 -49.76 69.61 1.82
C ALA A 55 -49.77 68.59 2.96
N SER A 56 -50.95 68.22 3.45
CA SER A 56 -51.17 67.29 4.56
C SER A 56 -50.34 66.01 4.40
N PRO A 57 -49.46 65.66 5.37
CA PRO A 57 -48.77 64.39 5.34
C PRO A 57 -49.75 63.29 5.73
N PHE A 58 -50.28 62.59 4.72
CA PHE A 58 -50.92 61.30 4.92
C PHE A 58 -49.89 60.41 5.65
N ALA A 59 -50.16 60.09 6.92
CA ALA A 59 -49.26 59.31 7.77
C ALA A 59 -49.08 57.91 7.16
N GLN A 60 -48.06 57.75 6.32
CA GLN A 60 -47.69 56.45 5.77
C GLN A 60 -47.09 55.62 6.90
N LYS A 61 -47.88 54.66 7.39
CA LYS A 61 -47.48 53.65 8.37
C LYS A 61 -46.15 53.01 7.91
N ALA A 62 -45.09 53.19 8.69
CA ALA A 62 -43.77 52.66 8.34
C ALA A 62 -43.84 51.14 8.17
N PRO A 63 -43.27 50.58 7.09
CA PRO A 63 -43.33 49.15 6.82
C PRO A 63 -42.67 48.38 7.96
N SER A 64 -43.37 47.33 8.42
CA SER A 64 -42.93 46.46 9.50
C SER A 64 -41.57 45.81 9.16
N LYS A 65 -40.79 45.42 10.17
CA LYS A 65 -39.48 44.75 9.96
C LYS A 65 -39.59 43.54 9.02
N LYS A 66 -40.72 42.82 9.08
CA LYS A 66 -41.00 41.64 8.24
C LYS A 66 -41.18 42.02 6.76
N GLU A 67 -41.92 43.08 6.45
CA GLU A 67 -42.11 43.57 5.07
C GLU A 67 -40.80 44.11 4.46
N ARG A 68 -39.93 44.71 5.27
CA ARG A 68 -38.59 45.14 4.84
C ARG A 68 -37.69 43.95 4.49
N GLN A 69 -37.76 42.86 5.27
CA GLN A 69 -37.01 41.64 4.98
C GLN A 69 -37.52 40.94 3.71
N GLU A 70 -38.84 40.76 3.58
CA GLU A 70 -39.44 40.11 2.42
C GLU A 70 -39.19 40.90 1.12
N SER A 71 -39.27 42.23 1.16
CA SER A 71 -38.95 43.08 0.01
C SER A 71 -37.45 43.05 -0.34
N ALA A 72 -36.54 42.95 0.64
CA ALA A 72 -35.11 42.77 0.40
C ALA A 72 -34.79 41.40 -0.24
N GLU A 73 -35.46 40.34 0.21
CA GLU A 73 -35.34 39.00 -0.38
C GLU A 73 -35.85 38.96 -1.82
N LYS A 74 -37.05 39.52 -2.08
CA LYS A 74 -37.60 39.65 -3.44
C LYS A 74 -36.65 40.42 -4.36
N LYS A 75 -36.07 41.52 -3.89
CA LYS A 75 -35.05 42.28 -4.65
C LYS A 75 -33.80 41.44 -4.94
N ARG A 76 -33.29 40.70 -3.96
CA ARG A 76 -32.15 39.77 -4.15
C ARG A 76 -32.47 38.70 -5.17
N GLN A 77 -33.65 38.09 -5.10
CA GLN A 77 -34.11 37.08 -6.06
C GLN A 77 -34.21 37.65 -7.48
N ALA A 78 -34.81 38.83 -7.65
CA ALA A 78 -34.91 39.50 -8.95
C ALA A 78 -33.53 39.81 -9.55
N ILE A 79 -32.56 40.26 -8.74
CA ILE A 79 -31.19 40.48 -9.18
C ILE A 79 -30.53 39.17 -9.64
N LEU A 80 -30.71 38.09 -8.88
CA LEU A 80 -30.19 36.77 -9.23
C LEU A 80 -30.82 36.22 -10.52
N GLU A 81 -32.12 36.42 -10.71
CA GLU A 81 -32.82 36.00 -11.93
C GLU A 81 -32.34 36.79 -13.16
N LYS A 82 -32.18 38.12 -13.04
CA LYS A 82 -31.61 38.97 -14.08
C LYS A 82 -30.20 38.49 -14.48
N LYS A 83 -29.33 38.22 -13.49
CA LYS A 83 -27.99 37.66 -13.73
C LYS A 83 -28.04 36.28 -14.40
N ARG A 84 -28.97 35.41 -13.99
CA ARG A 84 -29.16 34.09 -14.63
C ARG A 84 -29.60 34.22 -16.09
N LYS A 85 -30.50 35.16 -16.40
CA LYS A 85 -30.95 35.43 -17.78
C LYS A 85 -29.78 35.93 -18.63
N GLU A 86 -29.02 36.90 -18.14
CA GLU A 86 -27.82 37.42 -18.82
C GLU A 86 -26.79 36.30 -19.08
N ILE A 87 -26.51 35.45 -18.09
CA ILE A 87 -25.60 34.32 -18.25
C ILE A 87 -26.11 33.33 -19.31
N ARG A 88 -27.42 33.02 -19.33
CA ARG A 88 -28.01 32.14 -20.35
C ARG A 88 -27.89 32.74 -21.75
N GLU A 89 -28.07 34.04 -21.90
CA GLU A 89 -27.90 34.74 -23.17
C GLU A 89 -26.44 34.74 -23.62
N ARG A 90 -25.48 35.02 -22.72
CA ARG A 90 -24.04 34.89 -23.02
C ARG A 90 -23.66 33.47 -23.43
N ILE A 91 -24.18 32.45 -22.76
CA ILE A 91 -23.96 31.04 -23.13
C ILE A 91 -24.55 30.75 -24.52
N ARG A 92 -25.74 31.25 -24.81
CA ARG A 92 -26.39 31.06 -26.12
C ARG A 92 -25.58 31.71 -27.23
N ASP A 93 -25.13 32.95 -27.04
CA ASP A 93 -24.29 33.67 -27.99
C ASP A 93 -22.95 32.94 -28.20
N ALA A 94 -22.26 32.60 -27.11
CA ALA A 94 -21.01 31.84 -27.18
C ALA A 94 -21.19 30.51 -27.94
N ARG A 95 -22.29 29.78 -27.72
CA ARG A 95 -22.60 28.55 -28.47
C ARG A 95 -22.79 28.80 -29.97
N SER A 96 -23.46 29.88 -30.34
CA SER A 96 -23.64 30.26 -31.75
C SER A 96 -22.30 30.59 -32.41
N ARG A 97 -21.45 31.38 -31.74
CA ARG A 97 -20.09 31.69 -32.21
C ARG A 97 -19.24 30.42 -32.37
N MET A 98 -19.24 29.54 -31.38
CA MET A 98 -18.53 28.26 -31.42
C MET A 98 -19.00 27.35 -32.57
N ARG A 99 -20.31 27.30 -32.86
CA ARG A 99 -20.83 26.53 -34.01
C ARG A 99 -20.33 27.07 -35.35
N ARG A 100 -20.09 28.38 -35.44
CA ARG A 100 -19.49 29.04 -36.61
C ARG A 100 -17.96 28.91 -36.65
N GLY A 101 -17.33 28.34 -35.62
CA GLY A 101 -15.87 28.26 -35.50
C GLY A 101 -15.21 29.56 -35.05
N GLU A 102 -16.00 30.54 -34.59
CA GLU A 102 -15.47 31.79 -34.03
C GLU A 102 -14.81 31.56 -32.69
N TYR A 103 -13.78 32.36 -32.42
CA TYR A 103 -13.03 32.30 -31.18
C TYR A 103 -13.81 32.98 -30.06
N VAL A 104 -13.86 32.33 -28.90
CA VAL A 104 -14.45 32.91 -27.69
C VAL A 104 -13.36 32.87 -26.62
N GLU A 105 -12.91 34.02 -26.12
CA GLU A 105 -11.92 34.12 -25.03
C GLU A 105 -12.54 33.74 -23.68
N SER A 106 -13.10 32.54 -23.58
CA SER A 106 -13.67 32.04 -22.35
C SER A 106 -13.39 30.55 -22.20
N HIS A 107 -13.18 30.13 -20.97
CA HIS A 107 -13.13 28.72 -20.64
C HIS A 107 -14.54 28.15 -20.65
N VAL A 108 -14.69 26.93 -21.15
CA VAL A 108 -16.02 26.34 -21.32
C VAL A 108 -16.03 24.93 -20.78
N ARG A 109 -16.94 24.65 -19.84
CA ARG A 109 -17.23 23.29 -19.40
C ARG A 109 -18.09 22.61 -20.46
N VAL A 110 -17.63 21.47 -20.95
CA VAL A 110 -18.28 20.71 -22.02
C VAL A 110 -18.59 19.30 -21.57
N ARG A 111 -19.71 18.76 -22.07
CA ARG A 111 -20.04 17.34 -22.03
C ARG A 111 -20.07 16.81 -23.46
N VAL A 112 -19.20 15.86 -23.76
CA VAL A 112 -19.04 15.23 -25.07
C VAL A 112 -19.62 13.83 -25.00
N LYS A 113 -20.54 13.50 -25.90
CA LYS A 113 -21.02 12.13 -26.12
C LYS A 113 -20.28 11.58 -27.34
N LEU A 114 -19.57 10.47 -27.14
CA LEU A 114 -18.84 9.76 -28.17
C LEU A 114 -19.77 8.78 -28.91
N ARG A 115 -19.39 8.39 -30.13
CA ARG A 115 -20.16 7.43 -30.95
C ARG A 115 -20.25 6.03 -30.36
N ASN A 116 -19.36 5.66 -29.45
CA ASN A 116 -19.43 4.41 -28.68
C ASN A 116 -20.46 4.48 -27.52
N GLY A 117 -21.11 5.63 -27.31
CA GLY A 117 -22.06 5.85 -26.22
C GLY A 117 -21.46 6.43 -24.94
N GLU A 118 -20.13 6.44 -24.79
CA GLU A 118 -19.45 7.01 -23.63
C GLU A 118 -19.60 8.53 -23.56
N ARG A 119 -19.52 9.05 -22.34
CA ARG A 119 -19.68 10.48 -22.07
C ARG A 119 -18.46 10.99 -21.33
N LEU A 120 -17.87 12.05 -21.85
CA LEU A 120 -16.73 12.74 -21.25
C LEU A 120 -17.15 14.14 -20.83
N GLU A 121 -16.73 14.55 -19.63
CA GLU A 121 -16.85 15.92 -19.17
C GLU A 121 -15.45 16.52 -19.00
N GLY A 122 -15.30 17.77 -19.43
CA GLY A 122 -14.01 18.45 -19.37
C GLY A 122 -14.15 19.96 -19.51
N VAL A 123 -13.02 20.65 -19.45
CA VAL A 123 -12.92 22.09 -19.67
C VAL A 123 -12.13 22.35 -20.94
N VAL A 124 -12.72 23.04 -21.91
CA VAL A 124 -12.00 23.62 -23.04
C VAL A 124 -11.41 24.94 -22.58
N LYS A 125 -10.10 25.11 -22.74
CA LYS A 125 -9.41 26.32 -22.30
C LYS A 125 -9.27 27.34 -23.41
N ASN A 126 -9.32 28.61 -23.05
CA ASN A 126 -9.10 29.75 -23.96
C ASN A 126 -10.03 29.70 -25.19
N GLY A 127 -11.20 29.06 -25.08
CA GLY A 127 -12.13 28.75 -26.17
C GLY A 127 -11.55 28.19 -27.46
N ARG A 128 -10.43 27.46 -27.40
CA ARG A 128 -9.89 26.72 -28.53
C ARG A 128 -10.69 25.43 -28.75
N PHE A 129 -11.89 25.56 -29.31
CA PHE A 129 -12.81 24.44 -29.51
C PHE A 129 -12.40 23.51 -30.64
N VAL A 130 -11.85 24.07 -31.71
CA VAL A 130 -11.52 23.32 -32.93
C VAL A 130 -10.01 23.39 -33.11
N GLU A 131 -9.35 22.30 -32.72
CA GLU A 131 -7.91 22.17 -32.87
C GLU A 131 -7.57 20.98 -33.76
N ARG A 132 -6.41 21.01 -34.40
CA ARG A 132 -5.81 19.84 -35.07
C ARG A 132 -4.38 19.65 -34.55
N PRO A 133 -3.92 18.39 -34.42
CA PRO A 133 -2.52 18.13 -34.13
C PRO A 133 -1.67 18.57 -35.33
N ALA A 134 -0.61 19.32 -35.06
CA ALA A 134 0.40 19.74 -36.02
C ALA A 134 1.79 19.47 -35.40
N GLY A 135 2.17 18.19 -35.39
CA GLY A 135 3.38 17.74 -34.69
C GLY A 135 3.17 17.74 -33.17
N LEU A 136 4.05 18.46 -32.45
CA LEU A 136 3.99 18.60 -30.99
C LEU A 136 2.96 19.64 -30.51
N GLU A 137 2.48 20.49 -31.42
CA GLU A 137 1.55 21.57 -31.10
C GLU A 137 0.14 21.29 -31.61
N PHE A 138 -0.82 21.96 -30.97
CA PHE A 138 -2.20 21.99 -31.43
C PHE A 138 -2.49 23.38 -31.97
N ILE A 139 -2.85 23.42 -33.25
CA ILE A 139 -3.20 24.67 -33.94
C ILE A 139 -4.70 24.74 -34.14
N ARG A 140 -5.22 25.97 -34.19
CA ARG A 140 -6.62 26.22 -34.51
C ARG A 140 -6.93 25.69 -35.91
N SER A 141 -8.08 25.08 -36.06
CA SER A 141 -8.56 24.52 -37.33
C SER A 141 -10.05 24.82 -37.50
N GLU A 142 -10.59 24.48 -38.66
CA GLU A 142 -12.03 24.44 -38.89
C GLU A 142 -12.58 23.02 -38.69
N MET A 143 -13.88 22.93 -38.37
CA MET A 143 -14.54 21.64 -38.09
C MET A 143 -14.53 20.70 -39.31
N LYS A 144 -14.49 21.26 -40.52
CA LYS A 144 -14.50 20.49 -41.78
C LYS A 144 -13.14 19.87 -42.11
N VAL A 145 -12.06 20.35 -41.49
CA VAL A 145 -10.70 19.88 -41.77
C VAL A 145 -10.50 18.49 -41.19
N LYS A 146 -9.97 17.58 -42.02
CA LYS A 146 -9.66 16.20 -41.60
C LYS A 146 -8.64 16.23 -40.45
N GLY A 147 -8.94 15.48 -39.38
CA GLY A 147 -8.08 15.43 -38.19
C GLY A 147 -8.35 16.55 -37.18
N ALA A 148 -9.28 17.48 -37.45
CA ALA A 148 -9.75 18.40 -36.44
C ALA A 148 -10.51 17.66 -35.33
N GLY A 149 -10.47 18.23 -34.12
CA GLY A 149 -11.09 17.67 -32.94
C GLY A 149 -11.19 18.70 -31.81
N LEU A 150 -11.61 18.19 -30.66
CA LEU A 150 -11.78 18.95 -29.44
C LEU A 150 -10.70 18.56 -28.42
N ARG A 151 -9.93 19.53 -27.93
CA ARG A 151 -9.00 19.33 -26.82
C ARG A 151 -9.67 19.72 -25.51
N ILE A 152 -9.95 18.73 -24.67
CA ILE A 152 -10.56 18.94 -23.36
C ILE A 152 -9.53 18.71 -22.26
N PHE A 153 -9.51 19.58 -21.27
CA PHE A 153 -8.85 19.31 -19.99
C PHE A 153 -9.78 18.40 -19.17
N TYR A 154 -9.42 17.14 -19.07
CA TYR A 154 -10.15 16.12 -18.34
C TYR A 154 -9.73 16.15 -16.87
N TYR A 155 -10.72 16.08 -15.98
CA TYR A 155 -10.51 16.14 -14.52
C TYR A 155 -11.20 14.99 -13.78
N ASN A 156 -11.84 14.04 -14.49
CA ASN A 156 -12.55 12.93 -13.88
C ASN A 156 -11.73 11.63 -13.95
N GLY A 157 -10.63 11.55 -13.21
CA GLY A 157 -9.83 10.32 -13.07
C GLY A 157 -8.40 10.41 -13.61
N THR A 158 -8.16 11.24 -14.63
CA THR A 158 -6.80 11.54 -15.08
C THR A 158 -6.69 13.03 -15.36
N VAL A 159 -5.74 13.70 -14.69
CA VAL A 159 -5.50 15.12 -14.88
C VAL A 159 -4.69 15.30 -16.17
N GLY A 160 -5.30 15.85 -17.21
CA GLY A 160 -4.58 16.03 -18.46
C GLY A 160 -5.43 16.56 -19.60
N TYR A 161 -4.76 16.85 -20.71
CA TYR A 161 -5.46 17.17 -21.95
C TYR A 161 -5.72 15.89 -22.73
N ILE A 162 -6.97 15.73 -23.16
CA ILE A 162 -7.40 14.66 -24.06
C ILE A 162 -7.83 15.32 -25.36
N PHE A 163 -7.28 14.85 -26.48
CA PHE A 163 -7.72 15.24 -27.81
C PHE A 163 -8.73 14.24 -28.36
N ILE A 164 -9.91 14.72 -28.73
CA ILE A 164 -11.01 13.90 -29.24
C ILE A 164 -11.29 14.30 -30.70
N PRO A 165 -10.96 13.46 -31.69
CA PRO A 165 -11.27 13.73 -33.08
C PRO A 165 -12.78 13.90 -33.31
N TYR A 166 -13.20 14.87 -34.14
CA TYR A 166 -14.62 15.12 -34.41
C TYR A 166 -15.35 13.89 -34.98
N ARG A 167 -14.65 13.03 -35.73
CA ARG A 167 -15.19 11.76 -36.25
C ARG A 167 -15.71 10.83 -35.15
N SER A 168 -15.17 10.92 -33.94
CA SER A 168 -15.54 10.09 -32.80
C SER A 168 -16.63 10.72 -31.93
N ILE A 169 -16.92 12.01 -32.14
CA ILE A 169 -17.92 12.76 -31.39
C ILE A 169 -19.28 12.53 -32.05
N GLU A 170 -20.27 12.11 -31.27
CA GLU A 170 -21.66 12.02 -31.69
C GLU A 170 -22.33 13.38 -31.46
N THR A 171 -22.28 13.88 -30.22
CA THR A 171 -22.82 15.20 -29.86
C THR A 171 -21.96 15.83 -28.77
N TYR A 172 -21.92 17.16 -28.69
CA TYR A 172 -21.33 17.86 -27.56
C TYR A 172 -22.27 18.95 -27.06
N ARG A 173 -22.23 19.21 -25.75
CA ARG A 173 -23.04 20.23 -25.08
C ARG A 173 -22.13 21.11 -24.22
N VAL A 174 -22.17 22.41 -24.48
CA VAL A 174 -21.57 23.43 -23.62
C VAL A 174 -22.43 23.57 -22.37
N LEU A 175 -21.91 23.20 -21.21
CA LEU A 175 -22.66 23.25 -19.95
C LEU A 175 -22.61 24.66 -19.34
N LYS A 176 -21.40 25.21 -19.14
CA LYS A 176 -21.16 26.45 -18.40
C LYS A 176 -19.95 27.19 -18.96
N LEU A 177 -20.02 28.53 -19.00
CA LEU A 177 -18.84 29.38 -19.19
C LEU A 177 -18.13 29.52 -17.84
N LEU A 178 -16.85 29.19 -17.80
CA LEU A 178 -16.02 29.26 -16.60
C LEU A 178 -15.17 30.52 -16.65
N THR A 179 -15.00 31.15 -15.50
CA THR A 179 -14.01 32.21 -15.32
C THR A 179 -12.63 31.61 -15.05
N ASP A 180 -11.57 32.40 -15.23
CA ASP A 180 -10.20 31.96 -14.95
C ASP A 180 -10.03 31.51 -13.49
N LEU A 181 -10.73 32.18 -12.56
CA LEU A 181 -10.79 31.81 -11.15
C LEU A 181 -11.42 30.43 -10.94
N GLU A 182 -12.49 30.10 -11.67
CA GLU A 182 -13.12 28.78 -11.60
C GLU A 182 -12.24 27.68 -12.23
N VAL A 183 -11.50 27.99 -13.29
CA VAL A 183 -10.53 27.04 -13.86
C VAL A 183 -9.37 26.80 -12.90
N LYS A 184 -8.89 27.86 -12.25
CA LYS A 184 -7.84 27.77 -11.23
C LYS A 184 -8.31 26.94 -10.03
N SER A 185 -9.53 27.15 -9.52
CA SER A 185 -10.05 26.35 -8.42
C SER A 185 -10.24 24.87 -8.79
N ILE A 186 -10.65 24.57 -10.04
CA ILE A 186 -10.66 23.19 -10.55
C ILE A 186 -9.26 22.60 -10.53
N HIS A 187 -8.23 23.32 -11.01
CA HIS A 187 -6.85 22.86 -10.96
C HIS A 187 -6.35 22.61 -9.54
N ASP A 188 -6.59 23.55 -8.63
CA ASP A 188 -6.11 23.48 -7.25
C ASP A 188 -6.77 22.30 -6.52
N SER A 189 -8.09 22.12 -6.68
CA SER A 189 -8.82 20.97 -6.11
C SER A 189 -8.33 19.63 -6.65
N MET A 190 -7.85 19.57 -7.89
CA MET A 190 -7.29 18.34 -8.47
C MET A 190 -5.88 18.06 -7.95
N LYS A 191 -5.04 19.09 -7.82
CA LYS A 191 -3.71 18.96 -7.19
C LYS A 191 -3.81 18.49 -5.75
N GLU A 192 -4.78 19.02 -5.00
CA GLU A 192 -5.04 18.60 -3.61
C GLU A 192 -5.45 17.13 -3.54
N LYS A 193 -6.41 16.69 -4.39
CA LYS A 193 -6.81 15.28 -4.47
C LYS A 193 -5.67 14.35 -4.89
N GLU A 194 -4.82 14.78 -5.82
CA GLU A 194 -3.65 14.01 -6.23
C GLU A 194 -2.63 13.90 -5.09
N ALA A 195 -2.38 14.99 -4.36
CA ALA A 195 -1.52 15.00 -3.19
C ALA A 195 -2.07 14.10 -2.07
N GLU A 196 -3.39 14.12 -1.83
CA GLU A 196 -4.07 13.24 -0.88
C GLU A 196 -3.95 11.77 -1.29
N ALA A 197 -4.23 11.46 -2.57
CA ALA A 197 -4.09 10.10 -3.11
C ALA A 197 -2.65 9.60 -3.00
N ARG A 198 -1.65 10.46 -3.24
CA ARG A 198 -0.24 10.14 -3.06
C ARG A 198 0.11 9.85 -1.60
N ARG A 199 -0.34 10.71 -0.66
CA ARG A 199 -0.16 10.49 0.78
C ARG A 199 -0.82 9.19 1.24
N TYR A 200 -2.01 8.88 0.75
CA TYR A 200 -2.69 7.63 1.04
C TYR A 200 -1.93 6.41 0.50
N ALA A 201 -1.45 6.48 -0.75
CA ALA A 201 -0.66 5.43 -1.37
C ALA A 201 0.67 5.18 -0.63
N GLU A 202 1.32 6.24 -0.15
CA GLU A 202 2.53 6.16 0.67
C GLU A 202 2.28 5.49 2.01
N LYS A 203 1.27 5.92 2.76
CA LYS A 203 0.84 5.26 4.02
C LYS A 203 0.57 3.77 3.81
N ARG A 204 -0.15 3.42 2.74
CA ARG A 204 -0.44 2.01 2.41
C ARG A 204 0.83 1.22 2.10
N ARG A 205 1.81 1.82 1.40
CA ARG A 205 3.11 1.18 1.14
C ARG A 205 3.89 0.93 2.43
N GLU A 206 3.90 1.89 3.35
CA GLU A 206 4.53 1.74 4.66
C GLU A 206 3.88 0.62 5.48
N GLU A 207 2.56 0.55 5.50
CA GLU A 207 1.82 -0.52 6.19
C GLU A 207 2.15 -1.91 5.60
N ILE A 208 2.20 -2.02 4.28
CA ILE A 208 2.58 -3.27 3.60
C ILE A 208 4.02 -3.66 3.97
N LYS A 209 4.95 -2.69 4.00
CA LYS A 209 6.33 -2.92 4.40
C LYS A 209 6.43 -3.40 5.85
N LYS A 210 5.76 -2.72 6.80
CA LYS A 210 5.69 -3.13 8.21
C LYS A 210 5.14 -4.54 8.38
N ARG A 211 4.09 -4.90 7.64
CA ARG A 211 3.52 -6.26 7.66
C ARG A 211 4.49 -7.30 7.10
N ALA A 212 5.18 -6.99 6.00
CA ALA A 212 6.18 -7.87 5.42
C ALA A 212 7.36 -8.11 6.38
N ASP A 213 7.85 -7.06 7.03
CA ASP A 213 8.95 -7.15 7.99
C ASP A 213 8.54 -7.93 9.25
N ALA A 214 7.33 -7.68 9.77
CA ALA A 214 6.77 -8.48 10.87
C ALA A 214 6.60 -9.95 10.52
N HIS A 215 6.18 -10.26 9.28
CA HIS A 215 6.08 -11.63 8.80
C HIS A 215 7.46 -12.29 8.71
N LYS A 216 8.45 -11.60 8.14
CA LYS A 216 9.84 -12.08 8.05
C LYS A 216 10.42 -12.40 9.44
N LEU A 217 10.21 -11.52 10.41
CA LEU A 217 10.65 -11.74 11.80
C LEU A 217 9.96 -12.95 12.43
N LYS A 218 8.64 -13.12 12.23
CA LYS A 218 7.91 -14.29 12.73
C LYS A 218 8.41 -15.58 12.09
N THR A 219 8.66 -15.58 10.78
CA THR A 219 9.20 -16.75 10.09
C THR A 219 10.62 -17.09 10.56
N ALA A 220 11.48 -16.09 10.74
CA ALA A 220 12.84 -16.28 11.24
C ALA A 220 12.86 -16.84 12.68
N LYS A 221 12.00 -16.32 13.57
CA LYS A 221 11.83 -16.86 14.92
C LYS A 221 11.33 -18.30 14.92
N LYS A 222 10.34 -18.61 14.06
CA LYS A 222 9.81 -19.98 13.93
C LYS A 222 10.87 -20.95 13.42
N SER A 223 11.66 -20.56 12.41
CA SER A 223 12.74 -21.41 11.90
C SER A 223 13.85 -21.60 12.93
N ALA A 224 14.21 -20.56 13.69
CA ALA A 224 15.19 -20.66 14.77
C ALA A 224 14.72 -21.62 15.88
N LEU A 225 13.48 -21.47 16.35
CA LEU A 225 12.89 -22.38 17.35
C LEU A 225 12.86 -23.83 16.86
N THR A 226 12.50 -24.04 15.58
CA THR A 226 12.46 -25.38 14.99
C THR A 226 13.86 -25.99 14.86
N ALA A 227 14.88 -25.17 14.54
CA ALA A 227 16.26 -25.62 14.46
C ALA A 227 16.82 -26.00 15.84
N GLU A 228 16.54 -25.20 16.86
CA GLU A 228 16.95 -25.46 18.24
C GLU A 228 16.29 -26.74 18.79
N GLN A 229 15.00 -26.93 18.56
CA GLN A 229 14.29 -28.16 18.94
C GLN A 229 14.87 -29.41 18.26
N LYS A 230 15.24 -29.30 16.97
CA LYS A 230 15.89 -30.41 16.24
C LYS A 230 17.28 -30.71 16.81
N ALA A 231 18.09 -29.69 17.08
CA ALA A 231 19.42 -29.86 17.66
C ALA A 231 19.35 -30.47 19.08
N ALA A 232 18.40 -30.03 19.91
CA ALA A 232 18.17 -30.61 21.23
C ALA A 232 17.74 -32.08 21.15
N ALA A 233 16.84 -32.41 20.23
CA ALA A 233 16.40 -33.79 20.01
C ALA A 233 17.54 -34.70 19.50
N GLU A 234 18.43 -34.18 18.66
CA GLU A 234 19.61 -34.93 18.18
C GLU A 234 20.63 -35.16 19.30
N ARG A 235 20.92 -34.15 20.11
CA ARG A 235 21.79 -34.29 21.29
C ARG A 235 21.25 -35.33 22.28
N ALA A 236 19.95 -35.31 22.55
CA ALA A 236 19.31 -36.30 23.41
C ALA A 236 19.42 -37.74 22.87
N LYS A 237 19.34 -37.92 21.54
CA LYS A 237 19.54 -39.23 20.90
C LYS A 237 20.99 -39.72 21.06
N ILE A 238 21.96 -38.84 20.81
CA ILE A 238 23.38 -39.15 20.97
C ILE A 238 23.68 -39.53 22.43
N GLU A 239 23.18 -38.76 23.39
CA GLU A 239 23.38 -39.04 24.82
C GLU A 239 22.73 -40.37 25.24
N ALA A 240 21.52 -40.67 24.74
CA ALA A 240 20.86 -41.94 25.00
C ALA A 240 21.63 -43.13 24.40
N GLU A 241 22.19 -42.98 23.20
CA GLU A 241 23.04 -43.99 22.57
C GLU A 241 24.33 -44.20 23.37
N GLN A 242 25.01 -43.13 23.77
CA GLN A 242 26.21 -43.21 24.61
C GLN A 242 25.94 -43.93 25.94
N LYS A 243 24.84 -43.60 26.62
CA LYS A 243 24.41 -44.28 27.86
C LYS A 243 24.17 -45.77 27.64
N ARG A 244 23.50 -46.14 26.53
CA ARG A 244 23.27 -47.54 26.16
C ARG A 244 24.59 -48.28 25.90
N LEU A 245 25.53 -47.67 25.19
CA LEU A 245 26.82 -48.28 24.87
C LEU A 245 27.67 -48.50 26.13
N LEU A 246 27.69 -47.53 27.05
CA LEU A 246 28.39 -47.67 28.33
C LEU A 246 27.78 -48.78 29.20
N ALA A 247 26.45 -48.88 29.23
CA ALA A 247 25.76 -49.96 29.96
C ALA A 247 26.13 -51.36 29.43
N LEU A 248 26.34 -51.52 28.11
CA LEU A 248 26.81 -52.79 27.53
C LEU A 248 28.21 -53.16 28.01
N VAL A 249 29.11 -52.18 28.14
CA VAL A 249 30.47 -52.41 28.65
C VAL A 249 30.45 -52.88 30.11
N ASP A 250 29.54 -52.32 30.91
CA ASP A 250 29.40 -52.72 32.31
C ASP A 250 28.75 -54.11 32.46
N GLU A 251 27.84 -54.49 31.55
CA GLU A 251 27.26 -55.84 31.50
C GLU A 251 28.30 -56.93 31.12
N PHE A 252 29.22 -56.58 30.20
CA PHE A 252 30.27 -57.46 29.67
C PHE A 252 31.67 -56.87 29.90
N PRO A 253 32.15 -56.84 31.15
CA PRO A 253 33.40 -56.16 31.48
C PRO A 253 34.62 -56.95 30.95
N PRO A 254 35.61 -56.27 30.35
CA PRO A 254 36.80 -56.93 29.79
C PRO A 254 37.63 -57.66 30.85
N SER A 255 37.58 -57.22 32.10
CA SER A 255 38.24 -57.89 33.24
C SER A 255 37.71 -59.30 33.50
N LYS A 256 36.49 -59.62 33.08
CA LYS A 256 35.90 -60.97 33.19
C LYS A 256 36.16 -61.83 31.95
N GLY A 257 37.07 -61.41 31.06
CA GLY A 257 37.42 -62.15 29.85
C GLY A 257 36.46 -61.94 28.67
N TRP A 258 35.58 -60.93 28.72
CA TRP A 258 34.76 -60.54 27.57
C TRP A 258 35.61 -59.67 26.63
N ASN A 259 36.24 -60.30 25.64
CA ASN A 259 37.13 -59.63 24.68
C ASN A 259 36.95 -60.16 23.24
N ALA A 260 37.72 -59.63 22.29
CA ALA A 260 37.66 -60.05 20.89
C ALA A 260 38.10 -61.52 20.67
N GLU A 261 38.97 -62.04 21.53
CA GLU A 261 39.39 -63.44 21.48
C GLU A 261 38.25 -64.35 21.93
N LYS A 262 37.47 -63.93 22.94
CA LYS A 262 36.30 -64.65 23.43
C LYS A 262 35.24 -64.82 22.35
N ILE A 263 34.97 -63.81 21.53
CA ILE A 263 34.01 -63.98 20.43
C ILE A 263 34.54 -64.92 19.34
N ALA A 264 35.85 -64.90 19.05
CA ALA A 264 36.47 -65.82 18.12
C ALA A 264 36.45 -67.26 18.65
N GLU A 265 36.64 -67.45 19.96
CA GLU A 265 36.46 -68.73 20.65
C GLU A 265 35.02 -69.22 20.54
N LEU A 266 34.02 -68.38 20.86
CA LEU A 266 32.61 -68.74 20.80
C LEU A 266 32.17 -69.11 19.37
N LYS A 267 32.61 -68.35 18.35
CA LYS A 267 32.35 -68.66 16.94
C LYS A 267 33.01 -69.99 16.53
N ARG A 268 34.25 -70.23 16.93
CA ARG A 268 34.93 -71.52 16.67
C ARG A 268 34.25 -72.69 17.35
N ARG A 269 33.83 -72.54 18.60
CA ARG A 269 33.09 -73.57 19.36
C ARG A 269 31.75 -73.91 18.73
N ALA A 270 31.03 -72.90 18.25
CA ALA A 270 29.77 -73.09 17.53
C ALA A 270 29.96 -73.89 16.23
N ILE A 271 31.06 -73.67 15.51
CA ILE A 271 31.34 -74.36 14.23
C ILE A 271 31.89 -75.78 14.45
N ILE A 272 32.88 -75.96 15.34
CA ILE A 272 33.64 -77.21 15.46
C ILE A 272 32.91 -78.25 16.32
N ILE A 273 32.38 -77.81 17.46
CA ILE A 273 31.85 -78.71 18.50
C ILE A 273 30.32 -78.76 18.46
N ASN A 274 29.69 -77.90 17.63
CA ASN A 274 28.24 -77.72 17.54
C ASN A 274 27.58 -77.46 18.92
N VAL A 275 28.33 -76.84 19.84
CA VAL A 275 27.84 -76.46 21.16
C VAL A 275 27.20 -75.09 21.06
N TYR A 276 25.91 -75.02 21.36
CA TYR A 276 25.17 -73.75 21.34
C TYR A 276 25.65 -72.80 22.45
N PRO A 277 25.96 -71.53 22.13
CA PRO A 277 26.31 -70.52 23.13
C PRO A 277 25.18 -70.33 24.15
N ASN A 278 25.54 -70.13 25.42
CA ASN A 278 24.58 -69.83 26.47
C ASN A 278 23.88 -68.48 26.19
N LYS A 279 22.72 -68.21 26.81
CA LYS A 279 21.91 -66.99 26.56
C LYS A 279 22.73 -65.71 26.69
N LYS A 280 23.66 -65.66 27.66
CA LYS A 280 24.55 -64.52 27.89
C LYS A 280 25.64 -64.39 26.80
N GLU A 281 26.21 -65.51 26.36
CA GLU A 281 27.22 -65.54 25.29
C GLU A 281 26.61 -65.16 23.94
N ARG A 282 25.40 -65.64 23.64
CA ARG A 282 24.64 -65.25 22.45
C ARG A 282 24.37 -63.74 22.44
N ARG A 283 23.87 -63.20 23.56
CA ARG A 283 23.65 -61.76 23.69
C ARG A 283 24.94 -60.96 23.47
N PHE A 284 26.07 -61.42 24.01
CA PHE A 284 27.37 -60.76 23.78
C PHE A 284 27.77 -60.79 22.30
N MET A 285 27.58 -61.92 21.61
CA MET A 285 27.86 -62.04 20.18
C MET A 285 27.00 -61.06 19.35
N ASP A 286 25.73 -60.90 19.70
CA ASP A 286 24.80 -60.01 19.00
C ASP A 286 25.13 -58.52 19.19
N VAL A 287 25.65 -58.14 20.37
CA VAL A 287 25.96 -56.73 20.71
C VAL A 287 27.45 -56.40 20.62
N PHE A 288 28.28 -57.29 20.08
CA PHE A 288 29.73 -57.17 20.13
C PHE A 288 30.27 -55.88 19.48
N ASP A 289 29.69 -55.48 18.34
CA ASP A 289 30.12 -54.26 17.65
C ASP A 289 29.75 -53.00 18.43
N ASP A 290 28.57 -52.98 19.06
CA ASP A 290 28.16 -51.89 19.94
C ASP A 290 28.99 -51.86 21.24
N TRP A 291 29.32 -53.04 21.78
CA TRP A 291 30.21 -53.15 22.92
C TRP A 291 31.61 -52.61 22.62
N LYS A 292 32.18 -52.88 21.44
CA LYS A 292 33.44 -52.28 20.98
C LYS A 292 33.38 -50.75 20.94
N LYS A 293 32.29 -50.17 20.42
CA LYS A 293 32.08 -48.71 20.42
C LYS A 293 32.01 -48.17 21.84
N GLY A 294 31.31 -48.86 22.73
CA GLY A 294 31.23 -48.50 24.14
C GLY A 294 32.59 -48.51 24.84
N LEU A 295 33.45 -49.47 24.54
CA LEU A 295 34.82 -49.51 25.08
C LEU A 295 35.65 -48.30 24.63
N ALA A 296 35.61 -47.99 23.34
CA ALA A 296 36.31 -46.81 22.81
C ALA A 296 35.82 -45.52 23.48
N LEU A 297 34.50 -45.37 23.70
CA LEU A 297 33.92 -44.25 24.43
C LEU A 297 34.42 -44.20 25.89
N LYS A 298 34.45 -45.33 26.59
CA LYS A 298 34.91 -45.41 27.99
C LYS A 298 36.39 -45.04 28.13
N GLU A 299 37.22 -45.42 27.18
CA GLU A 299 38.63 -45.03 27.12
C GLU A 299 38.80 -43.53 26.86
N LEU A 300 38.00 -42.96 25.95
CA LEU A 300 38.03 -41.53 25.64
C LEU A 300 37.64 -40.69 26.86
N VAL A 301 36.56 -41.05 27.57
CA VAL A 301 36.16 -40.40 28.83
C VAL A 301 37.26 -40.49 29.90
N LYS A 302 37.94 -41.64 29.99
CA LYS A 302 39.08 -41.84 30.91
C LYS A 302 40.29 -40.97 30.55
N GLN A 303 40.50 -40.67 29.27
CA GLN A 303 41.57 -39.77 28.82
C GLN A 303 41.22 -38.29 29.08
N GLU A 304 39.97 -37.88 28.87
CA GLU A 304 39.50 -36.52 29.15
C GLU A 304 39.56 -36.18 30.65
N GLY A 305 39.13 -37.11 31.50
CA GLY A 305 39.21 -36.94 32.96
C GLY A 305 40.65 -36.80 33.50
N LYS A 306 41.65 -37.33 32.78
CA LYS A 306 43.08 -37.15 33.13
C LYS A 306 43.65 -35.80 32.69
N LYS A 307 43.08 -35.18 31.65
CA LYS A 307 43.52 -33.86 31.17
C LYS A 307 42.93 -32.71 32.00
N ALA A 308 41.72 -32.87 32.53
CA ALA A 308 41.08 -31.87 33.39
C ALA A 308 41.70 -31.73 34.81
N GLY A 309 42.60 -32.63 35.20
CA GLY A 309 43.25 -32.63 36.52
C GLY A 309 44.61 -31.95 36.60
N LYS A 310 45.10 -31.33 35.51
CA LYS A 310 46.30 -30.49 35.58
C LYS A 310 45.84 -29.05 35.76
N PRO A 311 45.94 -28.45 36.96
CA PRO A 311 45.60 -27.05 37.15
C PRO A 311 46.42 -26.22 36.15
N GLU A 312 45.75 -25.37 35.39
CA GLU A 312 46.45 -24.34 34.64
C GLU A 312 47.34 -23.58 35.63
N PRO A 313 48.65 -23.41 35.35
CA PRO A 313 49.47 -22.50 36.13
C PRO A 313 48.79 -21.14 36.08
N GLY A 314 48.53 -20.58 37.27
CA GLY A 314 47.81 -19.31 37.43
C GLY A 314 48.36 -18.27 36.47
N ILE A 315 47.50 -17.81 35.56
CA ILE A 315 47.73 -16.57 34.84
C ILE A 315 47.49 -15.48 35.90
N ASP A 316 48.58 -14.88 36.37
CA ASP A 316 48.54 -13.73 37.25
C ASP A 316 47.63 -12.65 36.63
N PRO A 317 46.74 -12.02 37.42
CA PRO A 317 45.89 -10.94 36.95
C PRO A 317 46.72 -9.65 36.88
N ALA A 318 47.52 -9.51 35.83
CA ALA A 318 48.17 -8.26 35.48
C ALA A 318 47.91 -7.95 34.00
N ASP A 319 47.47 -6.73 33.74
CA ASP A 319 47.15 -6.10 32.46
C ASP A 319 45.73 -6.34 31.91
N ASP A 320 44.81 -5.61 32.53
CA ASP A 320 43.57 -5.13 31.93
C ASP A 320 43.87 -3.96 30.96
N PRO A 321 43.75 -4.13 29.62
CA PRO A 321 43.88 -3.03 28.66
C PRO A 321 42.53 -2.33 28.38
N SER A 322 41.50 -2.46 29.24
CA SER A 322 40.19 -1.82 29.00
C SER A 322 40.16 -0.29 29.20
N ALA A 323 41.28 0.35 29.50
CA ALA A 323 41.39 1.81 29.58
C ALA A 323 42.11 2.42 28.36
N ARG A 324 41.60 2.21 27.15
CA ARG A 324 41.81 3.18 26.06
C ARG A 324 40.58 3.26 25.16
N VAL A 325 39.63 4.06 25.63
CA VAL A 325 38.65 4.76 24.80
C VAL A 325 39.46 5.72 23.92
N GLU A 326 39.70 5.36 22.66
CA GLU A 326 39.97 6.37 21.62
C GLU A 326 38.62 6.73 21.01
N ASP A 327 38.04 7.81 21.53
CA ASP A 327 37.11 8.64 20.80
C ASP A 327 37.85 9.20 19.58
N ASP A 328 37.54 8.69 18.39
CA ASP A 328 37.94 9.31 17.13
C ASP A 328 36.72 10.04 16.52
N PRO A 329 36.56 11.36 16.76
CA PRO A 329 35.43 12.13 16.25
C PRO A 329 35.61 12.65 14.81
N TYR A 330 36.62 12.22 14.04
CA TYR A 330 36.82 12.70 12.66
C TYR A 330 37.11 11.58 11.64
N GLY A 331 36.13 10.68 11.49
CA GLY A 331 36.02 9.80 10.32
C GLY A 331 35.50 10.57 9.09
N ASP A 332 36.45 11.11 8.33
CA ASP A 332 36.33 11.74 7.02
C ASP A 332 35.36 11.00 6.04
N PRO A 333 34.25 11.61 5.59
CA PRO A 333 33.40 11.07 4.53
C PRO A 333 33.94 11.46 3.14
N ALA A 334 35.16 11.06 2.82
CA ALA A 334 35.71 11.27 1.49
C ALA A 334 36.25 9.97 0.89
N SER A 335 35.78 9.68 -0.32
CA SER A 335 36.46 8.88 -1.33
C SER A 335 36.57 7.36 -1.10
N LYS A 336 35.48 6.64 -1.39
CA LYS A 336 35.61 5.38 -2.14
C LYS A 336 34.86 5.50 -3.46
N GLY A 337 35.66 5.47 -4.53
CA GLY A 337 35.23 5.52 -5.91
C GLY A 337 34.15 4.48 -6.17
N PHE A 338 33.05 4.98 -6.71
CA PHE A 338 32.01 4.16 -7.29
C PHE A 338 32.52 3.73 -8.67
N ASP A 339 33.16 2.57 -8.75
CA ASP A 339 33.46 1.96 -10.05
C ASP A 339 32.13 1.67 -10.76
N PRO A 340 31.89 2.20 -11.97
CA PRO A 340 30.70 1.88 -12.73
C PRO A 340 30.74 0.40 -13.09
N VAL A 341 29.86 -0.38 -12.44
CA VAL A 341 29.60 -1.77 -12.78
C VAL A 341 29.21 -1.83 -14.25
N LYS A 342 30.15 -2.35 -15.06
CA LYS A 342 29.98 -2.70 -16.46
C LYS A 342 28.76 -3.64 -16.58
N PRO A 343 27.75 -3.32 -17.41
CA PRO A 343 26.62 -4.22 -17.61
C PRO A 343 27.13 -5.54 -18.19
N LYS A 344 26.91 -6.63 -17.46
CA LYS A 344 27.10 -7.99 -17.99
C LYS A 344 26.10 -8.17 -19.12
N GLU A 345 26.62 -8.34 -20.33
CA GLU A 345 25.90 -8.87 -21.46
C GLU A 345 25.30 -10.23 -21.06
N GLU A 346 23.95 -10.30 -21.10
CA GLU A 346 23.24 -11.57 -21.00
C GLU A 346 23.49 -12.37 -22.28
N PRO A 347 23.97 -13.63 -22.21
CA PRO A 347 24.01 -14.49 -23.37
C PRO A 347 22.60 -14.85 -23.79
N GLY A 348 22.25 -14.45 -25.02
CA GLY A 348 20.98 -14.73 -25.65
C GLY A 348 20.58 -16.20 -25.56
N LYS A 349 19.46 -16.46 -24.88
CA LYS A 349 18.73 -17.72 -24.99
C LYS A 349 18.04 -17.78 -26.35
N LYS A 350 18.68 -18.51 -27.24
CA LYS A 350 18.12 -19.01 -28.49
C LYS A 350 16.84 -19.82 -28.24
N SER A 351 15.83 -19.49 -29.04
CA SER A 351 14.96 -20.38 -29.82
C SER A 351 14.24 -21.56 -29.14
N GLY A 352 12.92 -21.59 -29.36
CA GLY A 352 12.25 -22.85 -29.74
C GLY A 352 11.22 -23.38 -28.75
N SER A 353 9.99 -22.87 -28.82
CA SER A 353 8.82 -23.73 -28.62
C SER A 353 7.64 -23.20 -29.45
N GLU A 354 7.61 -23.71 -30.67
CA GLU A 354 6.48 -23.67 -31.59
C GLU A 354 5.29 -24.37 -30.93
N LYS A 355 4.37 -23.58 -30.37
CA LYS A 355 3.08 -24.08 -29.89
C LYS A 355 2.21 -24.38 -31.11
N LYS A 356 2.05 -25.67 -31.41
CA LYS A 356 1.03 -26.19 -32.32
C LYS A 356 -0.35 -25.63 -31.94
N PRO A 357 -1.15 -25.12 -32.88
CA PRO A 357 -2.55 -24.82 -32.63
C PRO A 357 -3.32 -26.12 -32.37
N GLY A 358 -3.98 -26.18 -31.21
CA GLY A 358 -4.86 -27.29 -30.85
C GLY A 358 -6.04 -27.39 -31.82
N SER A 359 -6.13 -28.56 -32.44
CA SER A 359 -7.27 -29.01 -33.24
C SER A 359 -8.54 -28.99 -32.39
N SER A 360 -9.52 -28.17 -32.78
CA SER A 360 -10.89 -28.23 -32.27
C SER A 360 -11.54 -29.54 -32.75
N PRO A 361 -12.15 -30.36 -31.87
CA PRO A 361 -13.03 -31.42 -32.31
C PRO A 361 -14.35 -30.81 -32.75
N GLY A 362 -14.68 -30.98 -34.03
CA GLY A 362 -15.97 -30.64 -34.60
C GLY A 362 -17.08 -31.46 -33.96
N PHE A 363 -18.06 -30.76 -33.40
CA PHE A 363 -19.35 -31.33 -33.02
C PHE A 363 -20.23 -31.27 -34.28
N THR A 364 -20.44 -32.41 -34.92
CA THR A 364 -21.47 -32.60 -35.95
C THR A 364 -22.85 -32.69 -35.31
N ARG A 365 -23.84 -32.21 -36.08
CA ARG A 365 -25.26 -32.03 -35.75
C ARG A 365 -25.96 -33.24 -35.16
#